data_AF-A0A6P1MAQ3-F1
#
_entry.id   AF-A0A6P1MAQ3-F1
#
_cell.length_a   1.000
_cell.length_b   1.000
_cell.length_c   1.000
_cell.angle_alpha   90.00
_cell.angle_beta   90.00
_cell.angle_gamma   90.00
#
_symmetry.space_group_name_H-M   'P 1'
#
loop_
_entity.id
_entity.type
_entity.pdbx_description
1 polymer ?
#
loop_
_entity_poly.entity_id
_entity_poly.type
_entity_poly.pdbx_seq_one_letter_code
_entity_poly.pdbx_strand_id
1 'polypeptide(L)'
;MKIMSKEVFWVAIGVIISVIIYYRMTRRTLILETIKEYSNIRNKYSNPSDNDIIPEDKRKAYLQEMERFCTGIQLGLYDINTLSKISGHRLIEQYKKYGKVIIEESKMKKDTEADSLYCQYETTIKELQKISGL
;
A
#
# COMPACT_ATOMS: atom_id res chain seq x y z
N MET A 1 35.69 9.28 41.55
CA MET A 1 34.33 8.93 41.06
C MET A 1 33.81 9.97 40.04
N LYS A 2 34.54 10.25 38.95
CA LYS A 2 34.14 11.19 37.86
C LYS A 2 34.36 10.62 36.46
N ILE A 3 35.03 9.46 36.36
CA ILE A 3 35.36 8.80 35.08
C ILE A 3 34.15 7.98 34.58
N MET A 4 33.40 7.39 35.50
CA MET A 4 32.22 6.56 35.22
C MET A 4 31.10 7.33 34.49
N SER A 5 31.01 8.67 34.62
CA SER A 5 29.97 9.45 33.92
C SER A 5 30.27 9.69 32.43
N LYS A 6 31.54 9.71 32.02
CA LYS A 6 31.92 9.94 30.62
C LYS A 6 31.69 8.69 29.76
N GLU A 7 32.00 7.52 30.29
CA GLU A 7 31.74 6.26 29.60
C GLU A 7 30.24 5.98 29.47
N VAL A 8 29.47 6.20 30.54
CA VAL A 8 28.00 6.10 30.51
C VAL A 8 27.39 7.08 29.49
N PHE A 9 27.96 8.28 29.34
CA PHE A 9 27.52 9.25 28.33
C PHE A 9 27.75 8.75 26.90
N TRP A 10 28.94 8.20 26.59
CA TRP A 10 29.22 7.64 25.27
C TRP A 10 28.36 6.41 24.95
N VAL A 11 28.12 5.55 25.95
CA VAL A 11 27.20 4.40 25.81
C VAL A 11 25.77 4.88 25.50
N ALA A 12 25.28 5.91 26.20
CA ALA A 12 23.96 6.47 25.95
C ALA A 12 23.83 7.05 24.52
N ILE A 13 24.85 7.75 24.03
CA ILE A 13 24.90 8.24 22.65
C ILE A 13 24.86 7.05 21.66
N GLY A 14 25.65 6.01 21.90
CA GLY A 14 25.68 4.81 21.06
C GLY A 14 24.31 4.15 20.95
N VAL A 15 23.59 4.01 22.08
CA VAL A 15 22.22 3.47 22.11
C VAL A 15 21.27 4.34 21.30
N ILE A 16 21.28 5.67 21.49
CA ILE A 16 20.40 6.59 20.73
C ILE A 16 20.66 6.49 19.23
N ILE A 17 21.93 6.48 18.81
CA ILE A 17 22.31 6.34 17.40
C ILE A 17 21.81 5.02 16.84
N SER A 18 21.94 3.92 17.59
CA SER A 18 21.49 2.59 17.15
C SER A 18 19.98 2.55 16.88
N VAL A 19 19.18 3.19 17.74
CA VAL A 19 17.72 3.29 17.58
C VAL A 19 17.37 4.10 16.33
N ILE A 20 18.06 5.22 16.08
CA ILE A 20 17.86 6.04 14.89
C ILE A 20 18.19 5.26 13.61
N ILE A 21 19.29 4.51 13.61
CA ILE A 21 19.70 3.67 12.49
C ILE A 21 18.66 2.58 12.23
N TYR A 22 18.22 1.89 13.29
CA TYR A 22 17.19 0.86 13.19
C TYR A 22 15.91 1.41 12.56
N TYR A 23 15.41 2.54 13.07
CA TYR A 23 14.21 3.18 12.52
C TYR A 23 14.36 3.55 11.04
N ARG A 24 15.53 4.10 10.65
CA ARG A 24 15.83 4.43 9.25
C ARG A 24 15.90 3.18 8.37
N MET A 25 16.47 2.10 8.87
CA MET A 25 16.58 0.84 8.14
C MET A 25 15.20 0.23 7.92
N THR A 26 14.38 0.12 8.97
CA THR A 26 13.00 -0.38 8.88
C THR A 26 12.17 0.43 7.88
N ARG A 27 12.27 1.76 7.93
CA ARG A 27 11.57 2.63 6.98
C ARG A 27 12.03 2.40 5.53
N ARG A 28 13.32 2.23 5.30
CA ARG A 28 13.85 1.90 3.96
C ARG A 28 13.33 0.57 3.46
N THR A 29 13.28 -0.45 4.32
CA THR A 29 12.73 -1.76 3.97
C THR A 29 11.27 -1.65 3.57
N LEU A 30 10.44 -0.94 4.34
CA LEU A 30 9.02 -0.71 4.01
C LEU A 30 8.85 -0.06 2.63
N ILE A 31 9.65 0.98 2.33
CA ILE A 31 9.62 1.67 1.03
C ILE A 31 9.96 0.68 -0.09
N LEU A 32 11.05 -0.09 0.05
CA LEU A 32 11.50 -1.02 -0.98
C LEU A 32 10.50 -2.16 -1.21
N GLU A 33 9.97 -2.76 -0.14
CA GLU A 33 8.96 -3.82 -0.25
C GLU A 33 7.67 -3.29 -0.88
N THR A 34 7.25 -2.06 -0.55
CA THR A 34 6.08 -1.43 -1.19
C THR A 34 6.30 -1.27 -2.69
N ILE A 35 7.45 -0.73 -3.09
CA ILE A 35 7.78 -0.51 -4.51
C ILE A 35 7.84 -1.85 -5.24
N LYS A 36 8.53 -2.84 -4.66
CA LYS A 36 8.71 -4.16 -5.24
C LYS A 36 7.37 -4.86 -5.42
N GLU A 37 6.57 -4.94 -4.37
CA GLU A 37 5.29 -5.63 -4.40
C GLU A 37 4.31 -4.96 -5.35
N TYR A 38 4.20 -3.64 -5.31
CA TYR A 38 3.35 -2.91 -6.25
C TYR A 38 3.82 -3.09 -7.70
N SER A 39 5.13 -3.07 -7.94
CA SER A 39 5.70 -3.29 -9.27
C SER A 39 5.43 -4.70 -9.78
N ASN A 40 5.49 -5.71 -8.90
CA ASN A 40 5.13 -7.10 -9.25
C ASN A 40 3.67 -7.20 -9.70
N ILE A 41 2.74 -6.62 -8.95
CA ILE A 41 1.31 -6.58 -9.31
C ILE A 41 1.15 -5.86 -10.66
N ARG A 42 1.79 -4.71 -10.83
CA ARG A 42 1.73 -3.94 -12.08
C ARG A 42 2.26 -4.71 -13.27
N ASN A 43 3.36 -5.45 -13.12
CA ASN A 43 3.96 -6.24 -14.19
C ASN A 43 3.10 -7.47 -14.52
N LYS A 44 2.54 -8.12 -13.49
CA LYS A 44 1.68 -9.30 -13.65
C LYS A 44 0.39 -8.98 -14.40
N TYR A 45 -0.21 -7.84 -14.11
CA TYR A 45 -1.44 -7.37 -14.75
C TYR A 45 -1.18 -6.21 -15.69
N SER A 46 -0.05 -6.27 -16.43
CA SER A 46 0.47 -5.21 -17.29
C SER A 46 -0.66 -4.43 -17.96
N ASN A 47 -0.65 -3.12 -17.72
CA ASN A 47 -1.75 -2.22 -17.99
C ASN A 47 -2.33 -2.48 -19.39
N PRO A 48 -3.54 -3.03 -19.50
CA PRO A 48 -4.27 -2.94 -20.75
C PRO A 48 -4.50 -1.45 -20.97
N SER A 49 -4.04 -0.96 -22.12
CA SER A 49 -4.36 0.40 -22.54
C SER A 49 -5.89 0.55 -22.57
N ASP A 50 -6.36 1.79 -22.49
CA ASP A 50 -7.76 2.19 -22.36
C ASP A 50 -8.77 1.60 -23.37
N ASN A 51 -8.31 0.78 -24.32
CA ASN A 51 -9.08 0.17 -25.40
C ASN A 51 -9.16 -1.38 -25.36
N ASP A 52 -8.39 -2.06 -24.51
CA ASP A 52 -8.47 -3.51 -24.42
C ASP A 52 -9.55 -3.92 -23.42
N ILE A 53 -10.58 -4.62 -23.91
CA ILE A 53 -11.59 -5.27 -23.09
C ILE A 53 -10.87 -6.34 -22.27
N ILE A 54 -10.40 -5.97 -21.08
CA ILE A 54 -9.81 -6.90 -20.14
C ILE A 54 -10.86 -7.99 -19.87
N PRO A 55 -10.51 -9.27 -19.98
CA PRO A 55 -11.39 -10.34 -19.51
C PRO A 55 -11.80 -10.12 -18.04
N GLU A 56 -13.07 -10.35 -17.72
CA GLU A 56 -13.63 -10.08 -16.38
C GLU A 56 -12.89 -10.85 -15.27
N ASP A 57 -12.46 -12.07 -15.56
CA ASP A 57 -11.63 -12.93 -14.71
C ASP A 57 -10.27 -12.28 -14.37
N LYS A 58 -9.59 -11.69 -15.35
CA LYS A 58 -8.32 -10.98 -15.12
C LYS A 58 -8.51 -9.73 -14.27
N ARG A 59 -9.63 -9.00 -14.45
CA ARG A 59 -9.96 -7.85 -13.60
C ARG A 59 -10.23 -8.26 -12.16
N LYS A 60 -10.98 -9.34 -11.95
CA LYS A 60 -11.23 -9.88 -10.60
C LYS A 60 -9.93 -10.34 -9.93
N ALA A 61 -9.08 -11.07 -10.64
CA ALA A 61 -7.78 -11.50 -10.12
C ALA A 61 -6.89 -10.31 -9.73
N TYR A 62 -6.86 -9.26 -10.56
CA TYR A 62 -6.18 -8.00 -10.23
C TYR A 62 -6.75 -7.36 -8.95
N LEU A 63 -8.07 -7.20 -8.84
CA LEU A 63 -8.70 -6.59 -7.67
C LEU A 63 -8.46 -7.41 -6.39
N GLN A 64 -8.44 -8.74 -6.47
CA GLN A 64 -8.10 -9.61 -5.34
C GLN A 64 -6.65 -9.40 -4.88
N GLU A 65 -5.71 -9.25 -5.82
CA GLU A 65 -4.32 -8.94 -5.45
C GLU A 65 -4.16 -7.53 -4.89
N MET A 66 -4.89 -6.56 -5.44
CA MET A 66 -4.94 -5.21 -4.88
C MET A 66 -5.52 -5.22 -3.47
N GLU A 67 -6.56 -6.01 -3.20
CA GLU A 67 -7.12 -6.17 -1.85
C GLU A 67 -6.08 -6.74 -0.87
N ARG A 68 -5.37 -7.80 -1.26
CA ARG A 68 -4.28 -8.37 -0.44
C ARG A 68 -3.19 -7.33 -0.18
N PHE A 69 -2.77 -6.60 -1.21
CA PHE A 69 -1.75 -5.57 -1.08
C PHE A 69 -2.20 -4.43 -0.16
N CYS A 70 -3.42 -3.94 -0.33
CA CYS A 70 -4.02 -2.91 0.50
C CYS A 70 -4.25 -3.37 1.95
N THR A 71 -4.55 -4.65 2.17
CA THR A 71 -4.54 -5.24 3.52
C THR A 71 -3.15 -5.11 4.14
N GLY A 72 -2.08 -5.36 3.38
CA GLY A 72 -0.70 -5.15 3.83
C GLY A 72 -0.39 -3.68 4.17
N ILE A 73 -0.95 -2.71 3.43
CA ILE A 73 -0.83 -1.29 3.78
C ILE A 73 -1.48 -1.00 5.13
N GLN A 74 -2.70 -1.50 5.35
CA GLN A 74 -3.45 -1.27 6.58
C GLN A 74 -2.82 -1.95 7.80
N LEU A 75 -2.13 -3.07 7.59
CA LEU A 75 -1.32 -3.74 8.61
C LEU A 75 0.07 -3.10 8.80
N GLY A 76 0.42 -2.05 8.05
CA GLY A 76 1.72 -1.38 8.13
C GLY A 76 2.89 -2.18 7.54
N LEU A 77 2.61 -3.23 6.78
CA LEU A 77 3.62 -4.00 6.04
C LEU A 77 4.13 -3.23 4.81
N TYR A 78 3.34 -2.29 4.31
CA TYR A 78 3.66 -1.42 3.19
C TYR A 78 3.36 0.05 3.54
N ASP A 79 4.07 0.99 2.89
CA ASP A 79 3.95 2.42 3.15
C ASP A 79 3.04 3.13 2.14
N ILE A 80 1.89 3.60 2.62
CA ILE A 80 0.92 4.33 1.79
C ILE A 80 1.50 5.61 1.19
N ASN A 81 2.42 6.30 1.89
CA ASN A 81 3.03 7.51 1.35
C ASN A 81 3.90 7.21 0.13
N THR A 82 4.61 6.08 0.17
CA THR A 82 5.35 5.56 -0.97
C THR A 82 4.41 5.18 -2.10
N LEU A 83 3.33 4.44 -1.83
CA LEU A 83 2.33 4.11 -2.84
C LEU A 83 1.76 5.37 -3.52
N SER A 84 1.40 6.38 -2.71
CA SER A 84 0.87 7.65 -3.20
C SER A 84 1.83 8.34 -4.15
N LYS A 85 3.13 8.34 -3.82
CA LYS A 85 4.17 8.97 -4.66
C LYS A 85 4.39 8.23 -5.98
N ILE A 86 4.36 6.89 -5.97
CA ILE A 86 4.70 6.10 -7.16
C ILE A 86 3.50 5.86 -8.08
N SER A 87 2.27 5.84 -7.55
CA SER A 87 1.08 5.47 -8.33
C SER A 87 -0.26 5.98 -7.79
N GLY A 88 -0.27 6.92 -6.83
CA GLY A 88 -1.50 7.36 -6.17
C GLY A 88 -2.57 7.86 -7.13
N HIS A 89 -2.21 8.83 -7.99
CA HIS A 89 -3.13 9.40 -8.98
C HIS A 89 -3.71 8.34 -9.93
N ARG A 90 -2.83 7.50 -10.49
CA ARG A 90 -3.20 6.42 -11.40
C ARG A 90 -4.16 5.42 -10.76
N LEU A 91 -3.92 5.02 -9.51
CA LEU A 91 -4.80 4.10 -8.79
C LEU A 91 -6.19 4.71 -8.56
N ILE A 92 -6.25 6.00 -8.21
CA ILE A 92 -7.52 6.72 -8.05
C ILE A 92 -8.29 6.76 -9.38
N GLU A 93 -7.61 7.05 -10.49
CA GLU A 93 -8.25 7.08 -11.82
C GLU A 93 -8.74 5.70 -12.26
N GLN A 94 -7.92 4.66 -12.10
CA GLN A 94 -8.30 3.28 -12.38
C GLN A 94 -9.52 2.85 -11.56
N TYR A 95 -9.54 3.20 -10.28
CA TYR A 95 -10.68 2.97 -9.40
C TYR A 95 -11.94 3.69 -9.91
N LYS A 96 -11.84 4.98 -10.26
CA LYS A 96 -12.97 5.77 -10.79
C LYS A 96 -13.48 5.23 -12.12
N LYS A 97 -12.58 4.79 -13.01
CA LYS A 97 -12.91 4.37 -14.38
C LYS A 97 -13.59 3.00 -14.43
N TYR A 98 -13.10 2.01 -13.67
CA TYR A 98 -13.62 0.65 -13.75
C TYR A 98 -13.69 -0.07 -12.40
N GLY A 99 -12.80 0.25 -11.45
CA GLY A 99 -12.75 -0.47 -10.16
C GLY A 99 -14.06 -0.37 -9.37
N LYS A 100 -14.64 0.83 -9.33
CA LYS A 100 -15.88 1.11 -8.60
C LYS A 100 -17.05 0.25 -9.10
N VAL A 101 -17.26 0.17 -10.42
CA VAL A 101 -18.36 -0.59 -11.02
C VAL A 101 -18.27 -2.08 -10.66
N ILE A 102 -17.07 -2.67 -10.76
CA ILE A 102 -16.86 -4.10 -10.47
C ILE A 102 -17.12 -4.40 -8.97
N ILE A 103 -16.72 -3.49 -8.09
CA ILE A 103 -16.96 -3.61 -6.66
C ILE A 103 -18.46 -3.52 -6.37
N GLU A 104 -19.17 -2.55 -6.95
CA GLU A 104 -20.61 -2.41 -6.81
C GLU A 104 -21.39 -3.62 -7.36
N GLU A 105 -21.03 -4.12 -8.54
CA GLU A 105 -21.61 -5.35 -9.10
C GLU A 105 -21.38 -6.57 -8.20
N SER A 106 -20.22 -6.66 -7.55
CA SER A 106 -19.92 -7.73 -6.61
C SER A 106 -20.75 -7.64 -5.33
N LYS A 107 -21.06 -6.41 -4.88
CA LYS A 107 -21.96 -6.14 -3.75
C LYS A 107 -23.40 -6.55 -4.04
N MET A 108 -23.87 -6.32 -5.28
CA MET A 108 -25.24 -6.68 -5.69
C MET A 108 -25.48 -8.18 -5.87
N LYS A 109 -24.44 -8.98 -6.17
CA LYS A 109 -24.57 -10.42 -6.46
C LYS A 109 -24.56 -11.34 -5.22
N LYS A 110 -24.27 -10.81 -4.03
CA LYS A 110 -24.09 -11.61 -2.80
C LYS A 110 -24.84 -10.96 -1.64
N ASP A 111 -25.92 -11.62 -1.23
CA ASP A 111 -26.97 -11.10 -0.34
C ASP A 111 -26.58 -10.96 1.15
N THR A 112 -25.30 -11.03 1.54
CA THR A 112 -24.95 -10.86 3.00
C THR A 112 -23.47 -10.68 3.37
N GLU A 113 -22.48 -11.00 2.52
CA GLU A 113 -21.04 -10.92 2.89
C GLU A 113 -20.18 -10.10 1.90
N ALA A 114 -20.79 -9.50 0.88
CA ALA A 114 -20.06 -8.84 -0.20
C ALA A 114 -19.45 -7.48 0.16
N ASP A 115 -19.94 -6.87 1.25
CA ASP A 115 -19.50 -5.55 1.68
C ASP A 115 -18.02 -5.54 2.14
N SER A 116 -17.41 -6.71 2.31
CA SER A 116 -16.04 -6.85 2.78
C SER A 116 -15.00 -7.22 1.72
N LEU A 117 -15.39 -7.59 0.49
CA LEU A 117 -14.45 -8.31 -0.41
C LEU A 117 -13.33 -7.44 -0.98
N TYR A 118 -13.54 -6.12 -1.01
CA TYR A 118 -12.57 -5.13 -1.51
C TYR A 118 -12.45 -3.92 -0.56
N CYS A 119 -12.74 -4.12 0.73
CA CYS A 119 -12.88 -3.01 1.68
C CYS A 119 -11.54 -2.32 1.96
N GLN A 120 -10.42 -3.06 1.96
CA GLN A 120 -9.11 -2.46 2.19
C GLN A 120 -8.64 -1.70 0.97
N TYR A 121 -8.97 -2.18 -0.23
CA TYR A 121 -8.74 -1.45 -1.46
C TYR A 121 -9.53 -0.14 -1.48
N GLU A 122 -10.84 -0.16 -1.19
CA GLU A 122 -11.66 1.07 -1.10
C GLU A 122 -11.11 2.05 -0.04
N THR A 123 -10.71 1.54 1.13
CA THR A 123 -10.15 2.35 2.22
C THR A 123 -8.83 2.99 1.80
N THR A 124 -7.94 2.22 1.17
CA THR A 124 -6.67 2.73 0.66
C THR A 124 -6.89 3.80 -0.41
N ILE A 125 -7.86 3.63 -1.32
CA ILE A 125 -8.18 4.65 -2.33
C ILE A 125 -8.67 5.95 -1.67
N LYS A 126 -9.51 5.87 -0.63
CA LYS A 126 -9.96 7.05 0.14
C LYS A 126 -8.79 7.76 0.84
N GLU A 127 -7.83 7.01 1.37
CA GLU A 127 -6.63 7.60 1.96
C GLU A 127 -5.74 8.25 0.90
N LEU A 128 -5.54 7.63 -0.25
CA LEU A 128 -4.81 8.21 -1.38
C LEU A 128 -5.45 9.50 -1.89
N GLN A 129 -6.78 9.57 -1.94
CA GLN A 129 -7.54 10.78 -2.25
C GLN A 129 -7.23 11.91 -1.26
N LYS A 130 -7.29 11.62 0.05
CA LYS A 130 -6.93 12.59 1.11
C LYS A 130 -5.49 13.08 0.98
N ILE A 131 -4.53 12.18 0.72
CA ILE A 131 -3.11 12.53 0.56
C ILE A 131 -2.90 13.40 -0.69
N SER A 132 -3.63 13.13 -1.77
CA SER A 132 -3.49 13.82 -3.06
C SER A 132 -4.31 15.12 -3.16
N GLY A 133 -5.21 15.38 -2.20
CA GLY A 133 -6.16 16.50 -2.27
C GLY A 133 -7.24 16.33 -3.34
N LEU A 134 -7.62 15.08 -3.67
CA LEU A 134 -8.54 14.69 -4.74
C LEU A 134 -9.81 13.99 -4.24
#